data_AF-A0A1F4A143-F1
#
_entry.id   AF-A0A1F4A143-F1
#
_cell.length_a   1.000
_cell.length_b   1.000
_cell.length_c   1.000
_cell.angle_alpha   90.00
_cell.angle_beta   90.00
_cell.angle_gamma   90.00
#
_symmetry.space_group_name_H-M   'P 1'
#
loop_
_entity.id
_entity.type
_entity.pdbx_description
1 polymer ?
#
loop_
_entity_poly.entity_id
_entity_poly.type
_entity_poly.pdbx_seq_one_letter_code
_entity_poly.pdbx_strand_id
1 'polypeptide(L)'
;MAQVQRLLPANGKFGELVGQQHQHPVVQIDRKLLRLAPGGVILDQNNRFILPVYLPARAEVLYVLDRQGDVTRIVILTPQELARLRQAGAR
;
A
#
# COMPACT_ATOMS: atom_id res chain seq x y z
N MET A 1 -33.51 19.68 -24.41
CA MET A 1 -32.07 19.91 -24.17
C MET A 1 -31.31 18.69 -24.67
N ALA A 2 -30.29 18.87 -25.50
CA ALA A 2 -29.55 17.75 -26.11
C ALA A 2 -28.47 17.22 -25.14
N GLN A 3 -28.48 15.91 -24.87
CA GLN A 3 -27.54 15.27 -23.96
C GLN A 3 -26.32 14.76 -24.73
N VAL A 4 -25.14 15.27 -24.39
CA VAL A 4 -23.86 14.85 -24.96
C VAL A 4 -23.54 13.42 -24.49
N GLN A 5 -23.37 12.50 -25.44
CA GLN A 5 -22.99 11.11 -25.14
C GLN A 5 -21.49 11.02 -24.83
N ARG A 6 -21.13 10.30 -23.76
CA ARG A 6 -19.73 10.01 -23.41
C ARG A 6 -19.11 9.14 -24.51
N LEU A 7 -17.94 9.55 -25.01
CA LEU A 7 -17.12 8.70 -25.87
C LEU A 7 -16.57 7.53 -25.05
N LEU A 8 -17.04 6.32 -25.36
CA LEU A 8 -16.51 5.08 -24.80
C LEU A 8 -15.37 4.59 -25.71
N PRO A 9 -14.35 3.91 -25.15
CA PRO A 9 -13.29 3.33 -25.96
C PRO A 9 -13.90 2.35 -26.96
N ALA A 10 -13.53 2.49 -28.25
CA ALA A 10 -14.11 1.70 -29.36
C ALA A 10 -13.89 0.19 -29.20
N ASN A 11 -12.92 -0.21 -28.39
CA ASN A 11 -12.59 -1.59 -28.05
C ASN A 11 -12.99 -1.99 -26.62
N GLY A 12 -13.88 -1.23 -25.97
CA GLY A 12 -14.40 -1.56 -24.65
C GLY A 12 -15.19 -2.87 -24.65
N LYS A 13 -15.04 -3.68 -23.60
CA LYS A 13 -15.87 -4.87 -23.36
C LYS A 13 -16.87 -4.57 -22.24
N PHE A 14 -18.09 -5.07 -22.39
CA PHE A 14 -19.11 -5.00 -21.36
C PHE A 14 -18.89 -6.10 -20.31
N GLY A 15 -19.16 -5.79 -19.03
CA GLY A 15 -19.05 -6.76 -17.94
C GLY A 15 -19.73 -6.25 -16.67
N GLU A 16 -20.18 -7.18 -15.83
CA GLU A 16 -20.72 -6.90 -14.51
C GLU A 16 -19.58 -6.87 -13.48
N LEU A 17 -19.44 -5.76 -12.76
CA LEU A 17 -18.49 -5.64 -11.67
C LEU A 17 -19.18 -5.99 -10.35
N VAL A 18 -18.79 -7.10 -9.72
CA VAL A 18 -19.18 -7.44 -8.34
C VAL A 18 -18.10 -6.91 -7.38
N GLY A 19 -18.41 -5.83 -6.66
CA GLY A 19 -17.45 -5.06 -5.86
C GLY A 19 -17.10 -5.60 -4.46
N GLN A 20 -17.60 -6.77 -4.06
CA GLN A 20 -17.40 -7.35 -2.71
C GLN A 20 -17.02 -8.84 -2.89
N GLN A 21 -15.86 -9.36 -2.46
CA GLN A 21 -15.35 -9.46 -1.08
C GLN A 21 -13.81 -9.37 -0.99
N HIS A 22 -13.16 -8.49 -1.74
CA HIS A 22 -11.70 -8.43 -1.77
C HIS A 22 -11.14 -8.15 -0.37
N GLN A 23 -10.51 -9.15 0.26
CA GLN A 23 -9.75 -8.95 1.50
C GLN A 23 -8.76 -7.81 1.25
N HIS A 24 -8.87 -6.74 2.06
CA HIS A 24 -7.88 -5.65 2.04
C HIS A 24 -6.49 -6.28 2.09
N PRO A 25 -5.51 -5.78 1.31
CA PRO A 25 -4.22 -6.44 1.20
C PRO A 25 -3.63 -6.58 2.60
N VAL A 26 -3.34 -7.83 2.99
CA VAL A 26 -2.66 -8.13 4.23
C VAL A 26 -1.16 -8.05 3.98
N VAL A 27 -0.44 -7.47 4.94
CA VAL A 27 1.02 -7.40 4.96
C VAL A 27 1.52 -8.11 6.21
N GLN A 28 2.65 -8.80 6.10
CA GLN A 28 3.27 -9.45 7.25
C GLN A 28 4.42 -8.57 7.76
N ILE A 29 4.31 -8.07 9.00
CA ILE A 29 5.33 -7.27 9.67
C ILE A 29 5.61 -7.89 11.04
N ASP A 30 6.88 -8.13 11.38
CA ASP A 30 7.28 -8.76 12.64
C ASP A 30 6.53 -10.08 12.94
N ARG A 31 6.32 -10.89 11.89
CA ARG A 31 5.54 -12.16 11.91
C ARG A 31 4.04 -11.99 12.19
N LYS A 32 3.53 -10.77 12.31
CA LYS A 32 2.10 -10.47 12.46
C LYS A 32 1.49 -10.15 11.11
N LEU A 33 0.31 -10.71 10.84
CA LEU A 33 -0.50 -10.32 9.69
C LEU A 33 -1.29 -9.07 10.06
N LEU A 34 -1.04 -7.98 9.35
CA LEU A 34 -1.71 -6.70 9.51
C LEU A 34 -2.46 -6.37 8.23
N ARG A 35 -3.59 -5.67 8.34
CA ARG A 35 -4.35 -5.23 7.17
C ARG A 35 -3.86 -3.86 6.73
N LEU A 36 -3.75 -3.63 5.43
CA LEU A 36 -3.54 -2.30 4.89
C LEU A 36 -4.88 -1.56 4.88
N ALA A 37 -4.92 -0.39 5.51
CA ALA A 37 -6.09 0.47 5.55
C ALA A 37 -6.52 0.88 4.13
N PRO A 38 -7.81 1.21 3.90
CA PRO A 38 -8.24 1.83 2.65
C PRO A 38 -7.43 3.10 2.36
N GLY A 39 -6.79 3.18 1.18
CA GLY A 39 -5.91 4.29 0.83
C GLY A 39 -4.54 4.25 1.52
N GLY A 40 -4.21 3.16 2.23
CA GLY A 40 -2.88 2.94 2.78
C GLY A 40 -1.82 2.91 1.69
N VAL A 41 -0.65 3.49 1.99
CA VAL A 41 0.41 3.70 1.01
C VAL A 41 1.68 2.95 1.37
N ILE A 42 2.39 2.47 0.35
CA ILE A 42 3.70 1.82 0.48
C ILE A 42 4.70 2.64 -0.32
N LEU A 43 5.77 3.08 0.35
CA LEU A 43 6.86 3.85 -0.23
C LEU A 43 8.11 2.97 -0.36
N ASP A 44 8.69 2.91 -1.54
CA ASP A 44 9.98 2.25 -1.76
C ASP A 44 11.16 3.09 -1.21
N GLN A 45 12.36 2.52 -1.32
CA GLN A 45 13.61 3.18 -0.91
C GLN A 45 13.92 4.47 -1.69
N ASN A 46 13.25 4.73 -2.81
CA ASN A 46 13.36 5.94 -3.62
C ASN A 46 12.16 6.88 -3.42
N ASN A 47 11.37 6.66 -2.37
CA ASN A 47 10.17 7.42 -2.03
C ASN A 47 9.07 7.38 -3.12
N ARG A 48 8.95 6.26 -3.83
CA ARG A 48 7.91 6.02 -4.85
C ARG A 48 6.78 5.21 -4.26
N PHE A 49 5.55 5.55 -4.64
CA PHE A 49 4.39 4.72 -4.31
C PHE A 49 4.44 3.41 -5.09
N ILE A 50 4.38 2.30 -4.36
CA ILE A 50 4.34 0.96 -4.95
C ILE A 50 3.08 0.21 -4.51
N LEU A 51 2.64 -0.72 -5.35
CA LEU A 51 1.55 -1.63 -5.01
C LEU A 51 2.07 -2.79 -4.14
N PRO A 52 1.21 -3.41 -3.30
CA PRO A 52 1.59 -4.55 -2.47
C PRO A 52 2.25 -5.71 -3.23
N VAL A 53 1.88 -5.93 -4.50
CA VAL A 53 2.46 -6.98 -5.36
C VAL A 53 3.95 -6.77 -5.67
N TYR A 54 4.46 -5.54 -5.53
CA TYR A 54 5.86 -5.19 -5.76
C TYR A 54 6.71 -5.21 -4.50
N LEU A 55 6.18 -5.70 -3.37
CA LEU A 55 6.94 -5.82 -2.14
C LEU A 55 8.10 -6.81 -2.32
N PRO A 56 9.31 -6.49 -1.81
CA PRO A 56 10.40 -7.44 -1.78
C PRO A 56 10.08 -8.59 -0.82
N ALA A 57 10.73 -9.74 -1.02
CA ALA A 57 10.54 -10.91 -0.16
C ALA A 57 10.81 -10.64 1.33
N ARG A 58 11.79 -9.76 1.61
CA ARG A 58 12.10 -9.24 2.95
C ARG A 58 12.62 -7.82 2.84
N ALA A 59 12.19 -6.95 3.74
CA ALA A 59 12.77 -5.62 3.91
C ALA A 59 12.55 -5.11 5.34
N GLU A 60 13.42 -4.20 5.75
CA GLU A 60 13.28 -3.43 6.98
C GLU A 60 12.36 -2.25 6.70
N VAL A 61 11.31 -2.08 7.52
CA VAL A 61 10.26 -1.10 7.26
C VAL A 61 9.97 -0.27 8.50
N LEU A 62 9.57 0.97 8.27
CA LEU A 62 8.87 1.80 9.26
C LEU A 62 7.40 1.85 8.86
N TYR A 63 6.48 1.61 9.80
CA TYR A 63 5.05 1.59 9.52
C TYR A 63 4.24 2.36 10.56
N VAL A 64 3.08 2.83 10.15
CA VAL A 64 2.14 3.59 10.99
C VAL A 64 0.80 2.86 11.00
N LEU A 65 0.26 2.67 12.19
CA LEU A 65 -1.08 2.10 12.41
C LEU A 65 -2.09 3.22 12.69
N ASP A 66 -3.34 3.02 12.27
CA ASP A 66 -4.47 3.83 12.70
C ASP A 66 -5.03 3.36 14.06
N ARG A 67 -6.17 3.96 14.47
CA ARG A 67 -6.86 3.62 15.73
C ARG A 67 -7.46 2.22 15.72
N GLN A 68 -7.70 1.64 14.55
CA GLN A 68 -8.23 0.30 14.36
C GLN A 68 -7.12 -0.76 14.30
N GLY A 69 -5.85 -0.32 14.24
CA GLY A 69 -4.70 -1.20 14.08
C GLY A 69 -4.41 -1.57 12.63
N ASP A 70 -5.07 -0.92 11.67
CA ASP A 70 -4.79 -1.11 10.25
C ASP A 70 -3.61 -0.21 9.83
N VAL A 71 -2.79 -0.71 8.90
CA VAL A 71 -1.58 -0.03 8.43
C VAL A 71 -1.97 1.07 7.45
N THR A 72 -1.64 2.32 7.76
CA THR A 72 -1.92 3.48 6.90
C THR A 72 -0.74 3.87 6.02
N ARG A 73 0.49 3.59 6.48
CA ARG A 73 1.72 3.91 5.75
C ARG A 73 2.80 2.90 6.05
N ILE A 74 3.50 2.46 5.00
CA ILE A 74 4.72 1.65 5.07
C ILE A 74 5.82 2.39 4.31
N VAL A 75 6.99 2.53 4.92
CA VAL A 75 8.21 3.07 4.30
C VAL A 75 9.26 1.97 4.31
N ILE A 76 9.71 1.54 3.13
CA ILE A 76 10.83 0.61 3.00
C ILE A 76 12.12 1.39 3.24
N LEU A 77 12.85 1.01 4.29
CA LEU A 77 14.00 1.77 4.74
C LEU A 77 15.22 1.51 3.85
N THR A 78 15.96 2.56 3.56
CA THR A 78 17.34 2.45 3.06
C THR A 78 18.28 1.99 4.18
N PRO A 79 19.45 1.43 3.86
CA PRO A 79 20.45 1.07 4.87
C PRO A 79 20.87 2.26 5.76
N GLN A 80 20.92 3.46 5.18
CA GLN A 80 21.31 4.69 5.88
C GLN A 80 20.23 5.15 6.87
N GLU A 81 18.95 5.06 6.49
CA GLU A 81 17.83 5.36 7.40
C GLU A 81 17.73 4.33 8.51
N LEU A 82 17.89 3.05 8.20
CA LEU A 82 17.91 1.98 9.19
C LEU A 82 19.03 2.19 10.22
N ALA A 83 20.24 2.54 9.77
CA ALA A 83 21.36 2.83 10.66
C ALA A 83 21.03 4.02 11.59
N ARG A 84 20.47 5.10 11.05
CA ARG A 84 20.05 6.27 11.84
C ARG A 84 18.97 5.94 12.86
N LEU A 85 17.95 5.17 12.47
CA LEU A 85 16.87 4.75 13.37
C LEU A 85 17.38 3.82 14.47
N ARG A 86 18.26 2.87 14.14
CA ARG A 86 18.89 1.99 15.14
C ARG A 86 19.75 2.79 16.13
N GLN A 87 20.48 3.79 15.66
CA GLN A 87 21.25 4.67 16.54
C GLN A 87 20.35 5.55 17.42
N ALA A 88 19.22 6.03 16.89
CA ALA A 88 18.27 6.85 17.62
C ALA A 88 17.47 6.05 18.66
N GLY A 89 17.12 4.79 18.36
CA GLY A 89 16.41 3.89 19.29
C GLY A 89 17.32 3.12 20.26
N ALA A 90 18.64 3.20 20.11
CA ALA A 90 19.61 2.64 21.06
C ALA A 90 20.00 3.62 22.19
N ARG A 91 19.29 4.74 22.30
CA ARG A 91 19.32 5.67 23.44
C ARG A 91 18.08 5.48 24.30
#